data_AF-A0A2E5WAK8-F1
#
_entry.id   AF-A0A2E5WAK8-F1
#
_cell.length_a   1.000
_cell.length_b   1.000
_cell.length_c   1.000
_cell.angle_alpha   90.00
_cell.angle_beta   90.00
_cell.angle_gamma   90.00
#
_symmetry.space_group_name_H-M   'P 1'
#
loop_
_entity.id
_entity.type
_entity.pdbx_description
1 polymer ?
#
loop_
_entity_poly.entity_id
_entity_poly.type
_entity_poly.pdbx_seq_one_letter_code
_entity_poly.pdbx_strand_id
1 'polypeptide(L)'
;IFIGIARIVAEAGMPTVITPMTAPDFMVFGLGSNLLGPSATATMATTYVWAADIRVFLLGMVANGLKLIEGMDKRSRRLVFWSILLAIFLGITASLWTVMDFAYKGGGVNTSLWFFRNMPIRIYQTAAIGLESNGVYWLGMQFMGLGAAGMLLLMWMRQRFLWWPLHPIGFPIMTNWLMEQVWFSVFLAWLIKVTILRYGGATLFVRSRYFFLGLLVGQALTAGLSLTIDYVTGSVGNYVFGV
;
A
#
# COMPACT_ATOMS: atom_id res chain seq x y z
N ILE A 1 9.79 4.56 -7.49
CA ILE A 1 8.72 3.70 -6.93
C ILE A 1 7.72 4.53 -6.12
N PHE A 2 8.11 5.16 -5.00
CA PHE A 2 7.22 5.95 -4.13
C PHE A 2 6.37 7.03 -4.83
N ILE A 3 6.96 7.82 -5.74
CA ILE A 3 6.22 8.85 -6.51
C ILE A 3 5.16 8.22 -7.43
N GLY A 4 5.47 7.06 -8.03
CA GLY A 4 4.53 6.34 -8.90
C GLY A 4 3.31 5.85 -8.13
N ILE A 5 3.52 5.34 -6.93
CA ILE A 5 2.44 4.90 -6.03
C ILE A 5 1.62 6.08 -5.54
N ALA A 6 2.27 7.19 -5.17
CA ALA A 6 1.56 8.39 -4.76
C ALA A 6 0.66 8.93 -5.88
N ARG A 7 1.14 8.90 -7.15
CA ARG A 7 0.32 9.22 -8.32
C ARG A 7 -0.84 8.25 -8.48
N ILE A 8 -0.60 6.95 -8.37
CA ILE A 8 -1.66 5.94 -8.43
C ILE A 8 -2.73 6.18 -7.36
N VAL A 9 -2.33 6.42 -6.12
CA VAL A 9 -3.24 6.71 -5.00
C VAL A 9 -4.04 7.97 -5.28
N ALA A 10 -3.38 9.03 -5.77
CA ALA A 10 -4.03 10.30 -6.10
C ALA A 10 -4.99 10.20 -7.30
N GLU A 11 -4.63 9.45 -8.34
CA GLU A 11 -5.43 9.31 -9.56
C GLU A 11 -6.57 8.30 -9.42
N ALA A 12 -6.32 7.17 -8.74
CA ALA A 12 -7.30 6.10 -8.56
C ALA A 12 -8.21 6.32 -7.33
N GLY A 13 -7.79 7.16 -6.38
CA GLY A 13 -8.50 7.36 -5.12
C GLY A 13 -8.51 6.13 -4.21
N MET A 14 -7.55 5.21 -4.40
CA MET A 14 -7.45 3.98 -3.61
C MET A 14 -6.71 4.25 -2.29
N PRO A 15 -7.23 3.79 -1.14
CA PRO A 15 -6.67 4.10 0.17
C PRO A 15 -5.31 3.43 0.42
N THR A 16 -5.10 2.25 -0.17
CA THR A 16 -3.89 1.43 0.00
C THR A 16 -3.50 0.82 -1.33
N VAL A 17 -2.21 0.87 -1.65
CA VAL A 17 -1.64 0.26 -2.84
C VAL A 17 -0.34 -0.39 -2.44
N ILE A 18 -0.15 -1.64 -2.84
CA ILE A 18 1.09 -2.39 -2.61
C ILE A 18 1.89 -2.37 -3.90
N THR A 19 3.21 -2.27 -3.78
CA THR A 19 4.11 -2.38 -4.93
C THR A 19 4.22 -3.84 -5.36
N PRO A 20 3.90 -4.19 -6.62
CA PRO A 20 4.08 -5.56 -7.08
C PRO A 20 5.54 -5.99 -7.16
N MET A 21 6.44 -5.01 -7.26
CA MET A 21 7.87 -5.24 -7.34
C MET A 21 8.61 -4.08 -6.69
N THR A 22 9.56 -4.42 -5.82
CA THR A 22 10.44 -3.47 -5.13
C THR A 22 11.82 -3.47 -5.79
N ALA A 23 12.63 -2.45 -5.51
CA ALA A 23 13.98 -2.39 -6.08
C ALA A 23 14.84 -3.61 -5.70
N PRO A 24 14.80 -4.11 -4.44
CA PRO A 24 15.48 -5.35 -4.08
C PRO A 24 15.01 -6.58 -4.87
N ASP A 25 13.71 -6.71 -5.21
CA ASP A 25 13.22 -7.83 -6.04
C ASP A 25 13.91 -7.85 -7.40
N PHE A 26 13.96 -6.70 -8.08
CA PHE A 26 14.61 -6.59 -9.38
C PHE A 26 16.12 -6.84 -9.30
N MET A 27 16.79 -6.26 -8.31
CA MET A 27 18.24 -6.38 -8.17
C MET A 27 18.61 -7.84 -7.88
N VAL A 28 18.02 -8.43 -6.83
CA VAL A 28 18.42 -9.76 -6.34
C VAL A 28 17.97 -10.88 -7.28
N PHE A 29 16.71 -10.88 -7.72
CA PHE A 29 16.17 -11.96 -8.56
C PHE A 29 16.37 -11.73 -10.06
N GLY A 30 16.53 -10.47 -10.50
CA GLY A 30 16.76 -10.15 -11.91
C GLY A 30 18.23 -10.27 -12.29
N LEU A 31 19.12 -9.55 -11.60
CA LEU A 31 20.56 -9.52 -11.93
C LEU A 31 21.33 -10.70 -11.35
N GLY A 32 20.88 -11.24 -10.22
CA GLY A 32 21.53 -12.36 -9.52
C GLY A 32 22.74 -11.95 -8.70
N SER A 33 23.21 -12.88 -7.86
CA SER A 33 24.33 -12.62 -6.93
C SER A 33 25.68 -12.45 -7.63
N ASN A 34 25.85 -12.99 -8.84
CA ASN A 34 27.10 -12.88 -9.61
C ASN A 34 27.46 -11.46 -10.03
N LEU A 35 26.46 -10.63 -10.37
CA LEU A 35 26.68 -9.23 -10.76
C LEU A 35 26.70 -8.29 -9.56
N LEU A 36 25.91 -8.59 -8.52
CA LEU A 36 25.81 -7.75 -7.33
C LEU A 36 26.95 -7.99 -6.33
N GLY A 37 27.44 -9.23 -6.27
CA GLY A 37 28.33 -9.70 -5.22
C GLY A 37 27.57 -10.09 -3.94
N PRO A 38 28.08 -11.07 -3.16
CA PRO A 38 27.38 -11.60 -1.99
C PRO A 38 27.01 -10.55 -0.93
N SER A 39 27.88 -9.57 -0.70
CA SER A 39 27.65 -8.49 0.28
C SER A 39 26.49 -7.57 -0.11
N ALA A 40 26.40 -7.20 -1.40
CA ALA A 40 25.31 -6.37 -1.88
C ALA A 40 23.98 -7.15 -1.90
N THR A 41 24.01 -8.43 -2.27
CA THR A 41 22.82 -9.30 -2.20
C THR A 41 22.28 -9.44 -0.78
N ALA A 42 23.14 -9.67 0.21
CA ALA A 42 22.73 -9.73 1.61
C ALA A 42 22.14 -8.38 2.09
N THR A 43 22.78 -7.27 1.74
CA THR A 43 22.29 -5.92 2.09
C THR A 43 20.93 -5.64 1.46
N MET A 44 20.75 -5.95 0.17
CA MET A 44 19.47 -5.79 -0.53
C MET A 44 18.38 -6.67 0.08
N ALA A 45 18.70 -7.90 0.50
CA ALA A 45 17.75 -8.77 1.17
C ALA A 45 17.29 -8.21 2.53
N THR A 46 18.21 -7.64 3.33
CA THR A 46 17.82 -6.98 4.59
C THR A 46 16.98 -5.71 4.38
N THR A 47 17.05 -5.10 3.20
CA THR A 47 16.23 -3.92 2.85
C THR A 47 14.74 -4.28 2.70
N TYR A 48 14.39 -5.56 2.49
CA TYR A 48 12.99 -6.00 2.42
C TYR A 48 12.17 -5.64 3.67
N VAL A 49 12.81 -5.59 4.85
CA VAL A 49 12.14 -5.23 6.12
C VAL A 49 11.45 -3.87 6.02
N TRP A 50 12.10 -2.92 5.34
CA TRP A 50 11.63 -1.54 5.23
C TRP A 50 11.01 -1.22 3.86
N ALA A 51 11.34 -2.00 2.82
CA ALA A 51 10.96 -1.69 1.44
C ALA A 51 9.85 -2.57 0.87
N ALA A 52 9.65 -3.80 1.36
CA ALA A 52 8.85 -4.80 0.66
C ALA A 52 7.38 -4.88 1.09
N ASP A 53 7.04 -4.58 2.35
CA ASP A 53 5.66 -4.68 2.85
C ASP A 53 5.21 -3.39 3.54
N ILE A 54 5.10 -2.31 2.75
CA ILE A 54 4.58 -1.03 3.23
C ILE A 54 3.14 -0.88 2.76
N ARG A 55 2.21 -1.57 3.44
CA ARG A 55 0.76 -1.47 3.17
C ARG A 55 0.23 -0.02 3.20
N VAL A 56 0.90 0.87 3.93
CA VAL A 56 0.48 2.25 4.15
C VAL A 56 1.55 3.23 3.65
N PHE A 57 1.39 3.74 2.43
CA PHE A 57 2.29 4.75 1.88
C PHE A 57 2.01 6.12 2.49
N LEU A 58 2.84 6.49 3.47
CA LEU A 58 2.80 7.81 4.13
C LEU A 58 2.79 8.97 3.12
N LEU A 59 3.55 8.86 2.02
CA LEU A 59 3.59 9.89 0.98
C LEU A 59 2.21 10.13 0.34
N GLY A 60 1.43 9.08 0.09
CA GLY A 60 0.07 9.21 -0.46
C GLY A 60 -0.89 9.85 0.52
N MET A 61 -0.83 9.46 1.80
CA MET A 61 -1.65 10.06 2.86
C MET A 61 -1.30 11.53 3.08
N VAL A 62 -0.01 11.86 3.15
CA VAL A 62 0.47 13.24 3.31
C VAL A 62 0.12 14.07 2.08
N ALA A 63 0.22 13.54 0.85
CA ALA A 63 -0.18 14.27 -0.35
C ALA A 63 -1.67 14.65 -0.33
N ASN A 64 -2.54 13.72 0.08
CA ASN A 64 -3.98 14.01 0.27
C ASN A 64 -4.21 15.05 1.38
N GLY A 65 -3.50 14.93 2.51
CA GLY A 65 -3.55 15.93 3.59
C GLY A 65 -3.06 17.31 3.15
N LEU A 66 -2.00 17.38 2.35
CA LEU A 66 -1.46 18.63 1.80
C LEU A 66 -2.46 19.31 0.85
N LYS A 67 -3.26 18.53 0.11
CA LYS A 67 -4.32 19.07 -0.74
C LYS A 67 -5.45 19.70 0.07
N LEU A 68 -5.77 19.15 1.25
CA LEU A 68 -6.80 19.70 2.14
C LEU A 68 -6.42 21.08 2.73
N ILE A 69 -5.12 21.33 2.91
CA ILE A 69 -4.61 22.57 3.52
C ILE A 69 -4.14 23.63 2.51
N GLU A 70 -4.41 23.42 1.22
CA GLU A 70 -3.91 24.30 0.14
C GLU A 70 -4.40 25.75 0.29
N GLY A 71 -5.62 25.94 0.80
CA GLY A 71 -6.21 27.26 1.05
C GLY A 71 -5.78 27.94 2.35
N MET A 72 -4.91 27.31 3.17
CA MET A 72 -4.48 27.87 4.46
C MET A 72 -3.30 28.83 4.30
N ASP A 73 -3.19 29.79 5.22
CA ASP A 73 -2.07 30.71 5.30
C ASP A 73 -0.74 29.99 5.63
N LYS A 74 0.39 30.64 5.31
CA LYS A 74 1.73 30.05 5.46
C LYS A 74 2.04 29.63 6.91
N ARG A 75 1.55 30.37 7.92
CA ARG A 75 1.83 30.08 9.33
C ARG A 75 1.07 28.82 9.75
N SER A 76 -0.21 28.71 9.41
CA SER A 76 -1.01 27.53 9.72
C SER A 76 -0.52 26.29 8.98
N ARG A 77 -0.09 26.41 7.72
CA ARG A 77 0.54 25.29 6.98
C ARG A 77 1.82 24.78 7.65
N ARG A 78 2.63 25.68 8.22
CA ARG A 78 3.84 25.30 8.98
C ARG A 78 3.47 24.56 10.27
N LEU A 79 2.40 24.98 10.96
CA LEU A 79 1.90 24.25 12.13
C LEU A 79 1.44 22.84 11.75
N VAL A 80 0.65 22.69 10.69
CA VAL A 80 0.22 21.36 10.21
C VAL A 80 1.41 20.47 9.86
N PHE A 81 2.44 21.02 9.21
CA PHE A 81 3.67 20.27 8.91
C PHE A 81 4.32 19.72 10.19
N TRP A 82 4.48 20.55 11.23
CA TRP A 82 5.03 20.10 12.50
C TRP A 82 4.12 19.09 13.22
N SER A 83 2.81 19.26 13.14
CA SER A 83 1.84 18.29 13.68
C SER A 83 1.94 16.93 12.99
N ILE A 84 2.14 16.91 11.66
CA ILE A 84 2.35 15.67 10.91
C ILE A 84 3.64 14.98 11.36
N LEU A 85 4.74 15.73 11.51
CA LEU A 85 6.01 15.18 11.98
C LEU A 85 5.89 14.61 13.41
N LEU A 86 5.21 15.34 14.30
CA LEU A 86 4.98 14.89 15.66
C LEU A 86 4.11 13.63 15.70
N ALA A 87 3.05 13.56 14.88
CA ALA A 87 2.19 12.40 14.77
C ALA A 87 2.94 11.16 14.25
N ILE A 88 3.82 11.34 13.26
CA ILE A 88 4.71 10.26 12.78
C ILE A 88 5.63 9.78 13.90
N PHE A 89 6.27 10.70 14.62
CA PHE A 89 7.19 10.36 15.70
C PHE A 89 6.49 9.62 16.85
N LEU A 90 5.35 10.13 17.31
CA LEU A 90 4.53 9.49 18.34
C LEU A 90 3.99 8.13 17.87
N GLY A 91 3.57 8.02 16.61
CA GLY A 91 3.10 6.77 16.03
C GLY A 91 4.20 5.70 15.99
N ILE A 92 5.41 6.05 15.55
CA ILE A 92 6.55 5.13 15.52
C ILE A 92 6.94 4.71 16.94
N THR A 93 7.09 5.66 17.86
CA THR A 93 7.50 5.36 19.24
C THR A 93 6.47 4.53 19.98
N ALA A 94 5.18 4.88 19.89
CA ALA A 94 4.10 4.10 20.48
C ALA A 94 4.01 2.69 19.87
N SER A 95 4.14 2.57 18.54
CA SER A 95 4.10 1.27 17.88
C SER A 95 5.28 0.38 18.26
N LEU A 96 6.51 0.93 18.35
CA LEU A 96 7.67 0.16 18.79
C LEU A 96 7.52 -0.29 20.24
N TRP A 97 7.02 0.60 21.11
CA TRP A 97 6.83 0.27 22.51
C TRP A 97 5.78 -0.83 22.71
N THR A 98 4.62 -0.74 22.06
CA THR A 98 3.55 -1.74 22.19
C THR A 98 3.96 -3.10 21.64
N VAL A 99 4.63 -3.14 20.49
CA VAL A 99 5.15 -4.38 19.88
C VAL A 99 6.16 -5.04 20.82
N MET A 100 7.07 -4.27 21.43
CA MET A 100 8.02 -4.79 22.40
C MET A 100 7.33 -5.31 23.66
N ASP A 101 6.41 -4.54 24.25
CA ASP A 101 5.69 -4.94 25.47
C ASP A 101 4.92 -6.26 25.28
N PHE A 102 4.21 -6.41 24.16
CA PHE A 102 3.51 -7.65 23.84
C PHE A 102 4.47 -8.82 23.57
N ALA A 103 5.58 -8.57 22.86
CA ALA A 103 6.59 -9.59 22.63
C ALA A 103 7.26 -10.07 23.92
N TYR A 104 7.52 -9.17 24.87
CA TYR A 104 8.11 -9.50 26.17
C TYR A 104 7.16 -10.28 27.08
N LYS A 105 5.87 -9.93 27.11
CA LYS A 105 4.89 -10.57 28.01
C LYS A 105 4.34 -11.89 27.48
N GLY A 106 3.99 -11.94 26.19
CA GLY A 106 3.28 -13.06 25.57
C GLY A 106 4.14 -13.95 24.67
N GLY A 107 5.38 -13.53 24.38
CA GLY A 107 6.20 -14.11 23.32
C GLY A 107 5.72 -13.64 21.93
N GLY A 108 6.64 -13.12 21.11
CA GLY A 108 6.30 -12.52 19.80
C GLY A 108 5.51 -13.46 18.87
N VAL A 109 5.82 -14.77 18.90
CA VAL A 109 5.14 -15.79 18.08
C VAL A 109 3.65 -15.93 18.41
N ASN A 110 3.25 -15.68 19.67
CA ASN A 110 1.85 -15.75 20.10
C ASN A 110 1.06 -14.47 19.81
N THR A 111 1.73 -13.36 19.47
CA THR A 111 1.07 -12.07 19.20
C THR A 111 0.65 -11.95 17.73
N SER A 112 1.58 -12.19 16.81
CA SER A 112 1.27 -12.19 15.37
C SER A 112 2.21 -13.12 14.61
N LEU A 113 1.65 -14.21 14.10
CA LEU A 113 2.36 -15.17 13.24
C LEU A 113 2.95 -14.51 11.99
N TRP A 114 2.27 -13.51 11.42
CA TRP A 114 2.78 -12.81 10.24
C TRP A 114 4.06 -12.03 10.56
N PHE A 115 4.00 -11.11 11.52
CA PHE A 115 5.10 -10.18 11.79
C PHE A 115 6.29 -10.83 12.52
N PHE A 116 6.05 -11.78 13.43
CA PHE A 116 7.11 -12.36 14.25
C PHE A 116 7.68 -13.69 13.70
N ARG A 117 7.00 -14.35 12.75
CA ARG A 117 7.45 -15.63 12.19
C ARG A 117 7.54 -15.59 10.67
N ASN A 118 6.42 -15.38 9.98
CA ASN A 118 6.35 -15.58 8.53
C ASN A 118 7.16 -14.51 7.77
N MET A 119 7.07 -13.23 8.16
CA MET A 119 7.80 -12.14 7.51
C MET A 119 9.32 -12.28 7.70
N PRO A 120 9.88 -12.46 8.92
CA PRO A 120 11.32 -12.67 9.09
C PRO A 120 11.84 -13.90 8.34
N ILE A 121 11.11 -15.01 8.38
CA ILE A 121 11.46 -16.22 7.62
C ILE A 121 11.49 -15.93 6.13
N ARG A 122 10.49 -15.22 5.60
CA ARG A 122 10.40 -14.90 4.17
C ARG A 122 11.57 -14.01 3.74
N ILE A 123 11.96 -13.04 4.55
CA ILE A 123 13.13 -12.18 4.28
C ILE A 123 14.42 -13.00 4.27
N TYR A 124 14.60 -13.89 5.26
CA TYR A 124 15.76 -14.77 5.31
C TYR A 124 15.80 -15.73 4.11
N GLN A 125 14.67 -16.34 3.75
CA GLN A 125 14.55 -17.20 2.57
C GLN A 125 14.86 -16.43 1.29
N THR A 126 14.35 -15.22 1.14
CA THR A 126 14.68 -14.33 0.02
C THR A 126 16.18 -14.01 -0.03
N ALA A 127 16.84 -13.81 1.12
CA ALA A 127 18.29 -13.63 1.18
C ALA A 127 19.04 -14.89 0.73
N ALA A 128 18.65 -16.06 1.24
CA ALA A 128 19.27 -17.34 0.91
C ALA A 128 19.12 -17.67 -0.58
N ILE A 129 17.90 -17.59 -1.11
CA ILE A 129 17.62 -17.80 -2.54
C ILE A 129 18.36 -16.77 -3.39
N GLY A 130 18.43 -15.51 -2.94
CA GLY A 130 19.15 -14.45 -3.62
C GLY A 130 20.64 -14.73 -3.75
N LEU A 131 21.26 -15.33 -2.73
CA LEU A 131 22.67 -15.74 -2.75
C LEU A 131 22.90 -16.95 -3.67
N GLU A 132 21.97 -17.90 -3.71
CA GLU A 132 22.00 -19.08 -4.58
C GLU A 132 21.65 -18.77 -6.05
N SER A 133 21.03 -17.63 -6.32
CA SER A 133 20.65 -17.20 -7.67
C SER A 133 21.87 -16.85 -8.52
N ASN A 134 22.39 -17.88 -9.20
CA ASN A 134 23.56 -17.78 -10.04
C ASN A 134 23.20 -17.19 -11.42
N GLY A 135 23.42 -15.88 -11.55
CA GLY A 135 23.37 -15.18 -12.84
C GLY A 135 22.04 -14.49 -13.13
N VAL A 136 21.98 -13.90 -14.33
CA VAL A 136 20.88 -13.06 -14.76
C VAL A 136 19.68 -13.90 -15.16
N TYR A 137 18.51 -13.62 -14.58
CA TYR A 137 17.26 -14.27 -14.97
C TYR A 137 16.69 -13.64 -16.26
N TRP A 138 17.25 -14.04 -17.39
CA TRP A 138 16.94 -13.49 -18.71
C TRP A 138 15.46 -13.60 -19.09
N LEU A 139 14.80 -14.71 -18.75
CA LEU A 139 13.37 -14.88 -19.03
C LEU A 139 12.53 -13.83 -18.28
N GLY A 140 12.84 -13.58 -17.01
CA GLY A 140 12.19 -12.52 -16.23
C GLY A 140 12.46 -11.13 -16.79
N MET A 141 13.68 -10.86 -17.26
CA MET A 141 14.01 -9.58 -17.92
C MET A 141 13.21 -9.37 -19.21
N GLN A 142 12.96 -10.43 -20.00
CA GLN A 142 12.12 -10.35 -21.19
C GLN A 142 10.68 -10.00 -20.83
N PHE A 143 10.09 -10.65 -19.82
CA PHE A 143 8.74 -10.33 -19.35
C PHE A 143 8.65 -8.92 -18.78
N MET A 144 9.67 -8.47 -18.04
CA MET A 144 9.75 -7.10 -17.55
C MET A 144 9.83 -6.11 -18.72
N GLY A 145 10.66 -6.39 -19.73
CA GLY A 145 10.77 -5.58 -20.95
C GLY A 145 9.45 -5.50 -21.71
N LEU A 146 8.73 -6.62 -21.83
CA LEU A 146 7.40 -6.68 -22.45
C LEU A 146 6.37 -5.89 -21.65
N GLY A 147 6.39 -6.00 -20.32
CA GLY A 147 5.54 -5.20 -19.43
C GLY A 147 5.83 -3.70 -19.54
N ALA A 148 7.11 -3.32 -19.58
CA ALA A 148 7.53 -1.93 -19.78
C ALA A 148 7.10 -1.39 -21.14
N ALA A 149 7.27 -2.17 -22.22
CA ALA A 149 6.82 -1.82 -23.56
C ALA A 149 5.29 -1.66 -23.62
N GLY A 150 4.54 -2.58 -23.00
CA GLY A 150 3.08 -2.50 -22.89
C GLY A 150 2.63 -1.24 -22.15
N MET A 151 3.28 -0.92 -21.02
CA MET A 151 2.98 0.30 -20.27
C MET A 151 3.29 1.57 -21.08
N LEU A 152 4.44 1.63 -21.75
CA LEU A 152 4.81 2.75 -22.62
C LEU A 152 3.82 2.94 -23.77
N LEU A 153 3.39 1.83 -24.39
CA LEU A 153 2.38 1.85 -25.44
C LEU A 153 1.05 2.40 -24.91
N LEU A 154 0.58 1.93 -23.75
CA LEU A 154 -0.65 2.43 -23.13
C LEU A 154 -0.56 3.93 -22.79
N MET A 155 0.59 4.37 -22.26
CA MET A 155 0.84 5.80 -21.99
C MET A 155 0.84 6.62 -23.28
N TRP A 156 1.51 6.15 -24.33
CA TRP A 156 1.58 6.81 -25.63
C TRP A 156 0.20 6.92 -26.29
N MET A 157 -0.58 5.83 -26.29
CA MET A 157 -1.95 5.82 -26.81
C MET A 157 -2.84 6.80 -26.04
N ARG A 158 -2.76 6.85 -24.70
CA ARG A 158 -3.52 7.81 -23.89
C ARG A 158 -3.15 9.26 -24.19
N GLN A 159 -1.88 9.55 -24.48
CA GLN A 159 -1.45 10.90 -24.84
C GLN A 159 -1.88 11.31 -26.26
N ARG A 160 -1.99 10.34 -27.19
CA ARG A 160 -2.30 10.63 -28.60
C ARG A 160 -3.79 10.56 -28.93
N PHE A 161 -4.53 9.67 -28.28
CA PHE A 161 -5.95 9.44 -28.51
C PHE A 161 -6.77 9.91 -27.31
N LEU A 162 -7.39 11.09 -27.43
CA LEU A 162 -8.24 11.67 -26.39
C LEU A 162 -9.47 10.82 -26.05
N TRP A 163 -9.89 9.93 -26.97
CA TRP A 163 -11.04 9.04 -26.80
C TRP A 163 -10.68 7.67 -26.20
N TRP A 164 -9.41 7.41 -25.90
CA TRP A 164 -8.96 6.10 -25.43
C TRP A 164 -9.53 5.76 -24.04
N PRO A 165 -10.32 4.68 -23.88
CA PRO A 165 -11.03 4.42 -22.64
C PRO A 165 -10.18 3.73 -21.56
N LEU A 166 -9.05 3.10 -21.95
CA LEU A 166 -8.25 2.31 -21.03
C LEU A 166 -7.24 3.18 -20.28
N HIS A 167 -7.38 3.20 -18.95
CA HIS A 167 -6.44 3.89 -18.08
C HIS A 167 -5.24 3.00 -17.77
N PRO A 168 -3.98 3.46 -17.95
CA PRO A 168 -2.79 2.65 -17.70
C PRO A 168 -2.54 2.33 -16.21
N ILE A 169 -3.37 2.82 -15.29
CA ILE A 169 -3.17 2.65 -13.84
C ILE A 169 -3.36 1.19 -13.42
N GLY A 170 -4.32 0.46 -14.02
CA GLY A 170 -4.59 -0.92 -13.60
C GLY A 170 -3.43 -1.87 -13.88
N PHE A 171 -2.69 -1.62 -14.96
CA PHE A 171 -1.61 -2.48 -15.45
C PHE A 171 -0.51 -2.73 -14.40
N PRO A 172 0.08 -1.70 -13.74
CA PRO A 172 1.11 -1.90 -12.73
C PRO A 172 0.60 -2.29 -11.33
N ILE A 173 -0.70 -2.46 -11.09
CA ILE A 173 -1.20 -2.69 -9.72
C ILE A 173 -1.87 -4.06 -9.56
N MET A 174 -2.38 -4.63 -10.66
CA MET A 174 -3.13 -5.89 -10.65
C MET A 174 -2.39 -7.09 -10.06
N THR A 175 -1.05 -7.11 -10.10
CA THR A 175 -0.24 -8.24 -9.61
C THR A 175 0.09 -8.10 -8.12
N ASN A 176 -0.92 -7.93 -7.27
CA ASN A 176 -0.76 -7.96 -5.82
C ASN A 176 -1.96 -8.59 -5.13
N TRP A 177 -1.69 -9.28 -4.01
CA TRP A 177 -2.70 -9.89 -3.14
C TRP A 177 -3.83 -8.93 -2.75
N LEU A 178 -3.51 -7.67 -2.45
CA LEU A 178 -4.53 -6.68 -2.10
C LEU A 178 -5.47 -6.40 -3.27
N MET A 179 -4.96 -6.35 -4.51
CA MET A 179 -5.81 -6.18 -5.69
C MET A 179 -6.68 -7.39 -5.98
N GLU A 180 -6.20 -8.61 -5.70
CA GLU A 180 -7.02 -9.82 -5.84
C GLU A 180 -8.28 -9.78 -4.96
N GLN A 181 -8.22 -9.09 -3.82
CA GLN A 181 -9.36 -8.93 -2.92
C GLN A 181 -10.25 -7.74 -3.27
N VAL A 182 -9.66 -6.60 -3.67
CA VAL A 182 -10.42 -5.35 -3.84
C VAL A 182 -10.85 -5.05 -5.27
N TRP A 183 -10.38 -5.77 -6.30
CA TRP A 183 -10.68 -5.45 -7.71
C TRP A 183 -12.18 -5.39 -7.98
N PHE A 184 -12.96 -6.30 -7.41
CA PHE A 184 -14.41 -6.34 -7.59
C PHE A 184 -15.08 -5.15 -6.88
N SER A 185 -14.60 -4.78 -5.69
CA SER A 185 -15.06 -3.57 -4.99
C SER A 185 -14.75 -2.29 -5.75
N VAL A 186 -13.57 -2.21 -6.38
CA VAL A 186 -13.19 -1.09 -7.26
C VAL A 186 -14.10 -1.01 -8.48
N PHE A 187 -14.39 -2.16 -9.11
CA PHE A 187 -15.35 -2.25 -10.22
C PHE A 187 -16.75 -1.79 -9.80
N LEU A 188 -17.24 -2.25 -8.65
CA LEU A 188 -18.54 -1.87 -8.11
C LEU A 188 -18.59 -0.37 -7.78
N ALA A 189 -17.53 0.18 -7.17
CA ALA A 189 -17.42 1.60 -6.88
C ALA A 189 -17.43 2.45 -8.18
N TRP A 190 -16.73 1.99 -9.22
CA TRP A 190 -16.77 2.62 -10.54
C TRP A 190 -18.18 2.56 -11.15
N LEU A 191 -18.84 1.40 -11.12
CA LEU A 191 -20.19 1.22 -11.67
C LEU A 191 -21.21 2.12 -10.96
N ILE A 192 -21.16 2.19 -9.63
CA ILE A 192 -22.02 3.07 -8.84
C ILE A 192 -21.73 4.54 -9.17
N LYS A 193 -20.46 4.93 -9.24
CA LYS A 193 -20.05 6.30 -9.59
C LYS A 193 -20.56 6.71 -10.99
N VAL A 194 -20.39 5.85 -12.00
CA VAL A 194 -20.87 6.10 -13.36
C VAL A 194 -22.39 6.22 -13.37
N THR A 195 -23.10 5.34 -12.67
CA THR A 195 -24.57 5.38 -12.55
C THR A 195 -25.03 6.69 -11.90
N ILE A 196 -24.45 7.08 -10.75
CA ILE A 196 -24.82 8.31 -10.06
C ILE A 196 -24.55 9.55 -10.94
N LEU A 197 -23.41 9.59 -11.62
CA LEU A 197 -23.07 10.72 -12.50
C LEU A 197 -23.98 10.77 -13.74
N ARG A 198 -24.31 9.63 -14.32
CA ARG A 198 -25.15 9.54 -15.53
C ARG A 198 -26.60 9.92 -15.27
N TYR A 199 -27.17 9.50 -14.14
CA TYR A 199 -28.59 9.72 -13.83
C TYR A 199 -28.85 10.90 -12.88
N GLY A 200 -27.89 11.24 -12.01
CA GLY A 200 -28.06 12.28 -10.98
C GLY A 200 -27.21 13.53 -11.16
N GLY A 201 -26.29 13.53 -12.12
CA GLY A 201 -25.38 14.64 -12.36
C GLY A 201 -24.42 14.93 -11.19
N ALA A 202 -23.71 16.07 -11.28
CA ALA A 202 -22.68 16.45 -10.32
C ALA A 202 -23.25 16.69 -8.91
N THR A 203 -24.46 17.24 -8.78
CA THR A 203 -25.07 17.56 -7.49
C THR A 203 -25.40 16.30 -6.68
N LEU A 204 -25.97 15.27 -7.33
CA LEU A 204 -26.23 14.00 -6.65
C LEU A 204 -24.92 13.29 -6.27
N PHE A 205 -23.89 13.39 -7.11
CA PHE A 205 -22.56 12.86 -6.79
C PHE A 205 -21.95 13.52 -5.54
N VAL A 206 -22.11 14.82 -5.34
CA VAL A 206 -21.62 15.48 -4.11
C VAL A 206 -22.42 15.02 -2.89
N ARG A 207 -23.75 14.85 -3.02
CA ARG A 207 -24.58 14.35 -1.92
C ARG A 207 -24.27 12.88 -1.56
N SER A 208 -24.01 12.03 -2.54
CA SER A 208 -23.71 10.62 -2.29
C SER A 208 -22.40 10.41 -1.51
N ARG A 209 -21.47 11.37 -1.54
CA ARG A 209 -20.25 11.32 -0.71
C ARG A 209 -20.56 11.17 0.77
N TYR A 210 -21.59 11.85 1.28
CA TYR A 210 -21.99 11.74 2.69
C TYR A 210 -22.44 10.33 3.06
N PHE A 211 -23.13 9.63 2.15
CA PHE A 211 -23.54 8.24 2.36
C PHE A 211 -22.32 7.31 2.47
N PHE A 212 -21.35 7.43 1.55
CA PHE A 212 -20.14 6.60 1.59
C PHE A 212 -19.24 6.92 2.79
N LEU A 213 -19.14 8.19 3.18
CA LEU A 213 -18.47 8.57 4.42
C LEU A 213 -19.18 7.96 5.64
N GLY A 214 -20.51 7.94 5.64
CA GLY A 214 -21.31 7.26 6.65
C GLY A 214 -21.02 5.76 6.75
N LEU A 215 -20.86 5.07 5.61
CA LEU A 215 -20.46 3.65 5.59
C LEU A 215 -19.07 3.42 6.21
N LEU A 216 -18.09 4.27 5.87
CA LEU A 216 -16.74 4.20 6.44
C LEU A 216 -16.75 4.43 7.95
N VAL A 217 -17.48 5.45 8.42
CA VAL A 217 -17.65 5.72 9.85
C VAL A 217 -18.38 4.58 10.53
N GLY A 218 -19.41 4.00 9.90
CA GLY A 218 -20.12 2.83 10.40
C GLY A 218 -19.21 1.64 10.63
N GLN A 219 -18.33 1.31 9.68
CA GLN A 219 -17.33 0.25 9.82
C GLN A 219 -16.34 0.53 10.96
N ALA A 220 -15.89 1.78 11.10
CA ALA A 220 -14.99 2.16 12.19
C ALA A 220 -15.68 2.04 13.56
N LEU A 221 -16.96 2.43 13.65
CA LEU A 221 -17.76 2.30 14.86
C LEU A 221 -18.02 0.85 15.23
N THR A 222 -18.36 -0.02 14.28
CA THR A 222 -18.55 -1.45 14.56
C THR A 222 -17.26 -2.10 15.05
N ALA A 223 -16.12 -1.80 14.43
CA ALA A 223 -14.82 -2.29 14.89
C ALA A 223 -14.49 -1.79 16.31
N GLY A 224 -14.73 -0.51 16.59
CA GLY A 224 -14.54 0.07 17.92
C GLY A 224 -15.47 -0.51 18.99
N LEU A 225 -16.72 -0.80 18.65
CA LEU A 225 -17.68 -1.45 19.53
C LEU A 225 -17.25 -2.89 19.83
N SER A 226 -16.85 -3.67 18.83
CA SER A 226 -16.35 -5.04 19.05
C SER A 226 -15.13 -5.06 19.95
N LEU A 227 -14.21 -4.10 19.80
CA LEU A 227 -13.06 -3.94 20.69
C LEU A 227 -13.47 -3.63 22.14
N THR A 228 -14.47 -2.77 22.31
CA THR A 228 -14.97 -2.40 23.64
C THR A 228 -15.66 -3.59 24.30
N ILE A 229 -16.42 -4.37 23.52
CA ILE A 229 -17.05 -5.61 23.99
C ILE A 229 -15.96 -6.58 24.44
N ASP A 230 -14.96 -6.87 23.59
CA ASP A 230 -13.87 -7.79 23.92
C ASP A 230 -13.11 -7.39 25.19
N TYR A 231 -12.89 -6.08 25.40
CA TYR A 231 -12.28 -5.58 26.63
C TYR A 231 -13.14 -5.85 27.87
N VAL A 232 -14.46 -5.73 27.76
CA VAL A 232 -15.40 -5.96 28.89
C VAL A 232 -15.63 -7.44 29.15
N THR A 233 -15.77 -8.27 28.11
CA THR A 233 -16.03 -9.72 28.24
C THR A 233 -14.77 -10.55 28.46
N GLY A 234 -13.57 -9.98 28.28
CA GLY A 234 -12.31 -10.71 28.34
C GLY A 234 -12.14 -11.73 27.21
N SER A 235 -12.98 -11.65 26.17
CA SER A 235 -12.89 -12.48 24.98
C SER A 235 -11.82 -11.95 24.03
N VAL A 236 -11.04 -12.85 23.44
CA VAL A 236 -10.06 -12.53 22.40
C VAL A 236 -10.50 -13.27 21.14
N GLY A 237 -11.02 -12.54 20.14
CA GLY A 237 -11.48 -13.20 18.92
C GLY A 237 -12.07 -12.31 17.82
N ASN A 238 -12.46 -11.06 18.11
CA ASN A 238 -12.97 -10.19 17.06
C ASN A 238 -11.83 -9.54 16.28
N TYR A 239 -11.73 -9.88 14.99
CA TYR A 239 -10.77 -9.25 14.09
C TYR A 239 -11.15 -7.79 13.83
N VAL A 240 -10.36 -6.87 14.37
CA VAL A 240 -10.53 -5.41 14.17
C VAL A 240 -10.16 -5.00 12.75
N PHE A 241 -9.18 -5.69 12.17
CA PHE A 241 -8.72 -5.51 10.80
C PHE A 241 -8.91 -6.83 10.04
N GLY A 242 -10.16 -7.16 9.73
CA GLY A 242 -10.46 -8.16 8.71
C GLY A 242 -10.20 -7.56 7.34
N VAL A 243 -9.21 -8.10 6.62
CA VAL A 243 -9.18 -8.02 5.16
C VAL A 243 -9.54 -9.40 4.62
#